data_AF-A0A7Z9WQ43-F1
#
_entry.id   AF-A0A7Z9WQ43-F1
#
_cell.length_a   1.000
_cell.length_b   1.000
_cell.length_c   1.000
_cell.angle_alpha   90.00
_cell.angle_beta   90.00
_cell.angle_gamma   90.00
#
_symmetry.space_group_name_H-M   'P 1'
#
loop_
_entity.id
_entity.type
_entity.pdbx_description
1 polymer ?
#
loop_
_entity_poly.entity_id
_entity_poly.type
_entity_poly.pdbx_seq_one_letter_code
_entity_poly.pdbx_strand_id
1 'polypeptide(L)'
;MRPRARGWTIAIVVVAILVVIVGSQALFTVNETEQVIITQMGRYMRTITEPGLHFKLPLIQTVHRFERRVLVSDAPPAEYLTLDKKRLVVDSYTRWRIADPLQ
;
A
#
# COMPACT_ATOMS: atom_id res chain seq x y z
N MET A 1 -45.69 -2.12 32.90
CA MET A 1 -44.78 -0.95 32.76
C MET A 1 -43.46 -1.39 32.16
N ARG A 2 -42.82 -0.50 31.38
CA ARG A 2 -41.92 -0.74 30.24
C ARG A 2 -40.45 -1.02 30.65
N PRO A 3 -39.78 -2.03 30.04
CA PRO A 3 -38.34 -1.87 29.78
C PRO A 3 -37.84 -2.40 28.42
N ARG A 4 -38.71 -2.68 27.42
CA ARG A 4 -38.26 -3.10 26.07
C ARG A 4 -37.47 -2.02 25.31
N ALA A 5 -37.65 -0.74 25.68
CA ALA A 5 -37.02 0.39 25.00
C ALA A 5 -35.49 0.46 25.25
N ARG A 6 -35.00 0.02 26.42
CA ARG A 6 -33.57 0.07 26.77
C ARG A 6 -32.71 -0.83 25.89
N GLY A 7 -33.20 -2.04 25.57
CA GLY A 7 -32.48 -2.97 24.70
C GLY A 7 -32.33 -2.44 23.27
N TRP A 8 -33.37 -1.80 22.74
CA TRP A 8 -33.34 -1.27 21.37
C TRP A 8 -32.45 -0.02 21.26
N THR A 9 -32.47 0.86 22.27
CA THR A 9 -31.53 1.99 22.32
C THR A 9 -30.08 1.53 22.36
N ILE A 10 -29.77 0.47 23.12
CA ILE A 10 -28.40 -0.08 23.18
C ILE A 10 -28.02 -0.67 21.82
N ALA A 11 -28.91 -1.43 21.18
CA ALA A 11 -28.65 -1.99 19.85
C ALA A 11 -28.41 -0.90 18.80
N ILE A 12 -29.20 0.17 18.81
CA ILE A 12 -29.02 1.32 17.90
C ILE A 12 -27.67 1.99 18.13
N VAL A 13 -27.28 2.21 19.39
CA VAL A 13 -25.98 2.80 19.73
C VAL A 13 -24.83 1.92 19.26
N VAL A 14 -24.91 0.61 19.46
CA VAL A 14 -23.88 -0.34 19.02
C VAL A 14 -23.74 -0.34 17.49
N VAL A 15 -24.86 -0.36 16.76
CA VAL A 15 -24.84 -0.31 15.29
C VAL A 15 -24.27 1.02 14.79
N ALA A 16 -24.66 2.14 15.41
CA ALA A 16 -24.12 3.46 15.04
C ALA A 16 -22.59 3.53 15.23
N ILE A 17 -22.08 3.00 16.36
CA ILE A 17 -20.64 2.92 16.61
C ILE A 17 -19.94 2.05 15.56
N LEU A 18 -20.50 0.89 15.23
CA LEU A 18 -19.97 0.00 14.20
C LEU A 18 -19.88 0.68 12.83
N VAL A 19 -20.92 1.42 12.43
CA VAL A 19 -20.95 2.16 11.16
C VAL A 19 -19.86 3.23 11.14
N VAL A 20 -19.68 3.97 12.23
CA VAL A 20 -18.62 5.01 12.32
C VAL A 20 -17.23 4.37 12.21
N ILE A 21 -16.99 3.26 12.91
CA ILE A 21 -15.71 2.54 12.86
C ILE A 21 -15.43 2.06 11.44
N VAL A 22 -16.37 1.38 10.79
CA VAL A 22 -16.19 0.86 9.42
C VAL A 22 -16.06 2.01 8.41
N GLY A 23 -16.85 3.06 8.56
CA GLY A 23 -16.80 4.25 7.70
C GLY A 23 -15.46 4.97 7.77
N SER A 24 -14.85 5.05 8.96
CA SER A 24 -13.53 5.67 9.13
C SER A 24 -12.42 4.95 8.35
N GLN A 25 -12.56 3.64 8.10
CA GLN A 25 -11.58 2.86 7.34
C GLN A 25 -11.74 2.94 5.82
N ALA A 26 -12.78 3.62 5.33
CA ALA A 26 -13.00 3.85 3.91
C ALA A 26 -12.06 4.93 3.35
N LEU A 27 -11.54 5.81 4.21
CA LEU A 27 -10.65 6.91 3.84
C LEU A 27 -9.19 6.52 4.00
N PHE A 28 -8.36 6.83 3.02
CA PHE A 28 -6.91 6.71 3.13
C PHE A 28 -6.20 7.81 2.35
N THR A 29 -5.01 8.16 2.79
CA THR A 29 -4.16 9.17 2.14
C THR A 29 -3.04 8.50 1.35
N VAL A 30 -2.67 9.14 0.24
CA VAL A 30 -1.53 8.78 -0.62
C VAL A 30 -0.53 9.92 -0.59
N ASN A 31 0.72 9.60 -0.24
CA ASN A 31 1.83 10.55 -0.24
C ASN A 31 2.43 10.67 -1.65
N GLU A 32 3.05 11.81 -1.95
CA GLU A 32 3.70 12.03 -3.25
C GLU A 32 4.86 11.07 -3.53
N THR A 33 5.47 10.53 -2.48
CA THR A 33 6.56 9.54 -2.55
C THR A 33 6.08 8.12 -2.83
N GLU A 34 4.77 7.90 -2.79
CA GLU A 34 4.14 6.61 -2.88
C GLU A 34 3.26 6.52 -4.13
N GLN A 35 2.99 5.28 -4.54
CA GLN A 35 1.95 4.93 -5.48
C GLN A 35 1.19 3.73 -4.91
N VAL A 36 -0.09 3.61 -5.24
CA VAL A 36 -0.98 2.65 -4.59
C VAL A 36 -1.70 1.78 -5.61
N ILE A 37 -1.70 0.47 -5.40
CA ILE A 37 -2.59 -0.45 -6.10
C ILE A 37 -3.77 -0.81 -5.21
N ILE A 38 -4.98 -0.70 -5.75
CA ILE A 38 -6.19 -1.20 -5.14
C ILE A 38 -6.54 -2.54 -5.78
N THR A 39 -6.62 -3.57 -4.93
CA THR A 39 -7.12 -4.89 -5.30
C THR A 39 -8.47 -5.15 -4.63
N GLN A 40 -9.33 -5.90 -5.30
CA GLN A 40 -10.61 -6.34 -4.78
C GLN A 40 -10.70 -7.86 -4.91
N MET A 41 -10.76 -8.57 -3.78
CA MET A 41 -10.79 -10.05 -3.75
C MET A 41 -9.68 -10.70 -4.63
N GLY A 42 -8.48 -10.11 -4.61
CA GLY A 42 -7.34 -10.58 -5.40
C GLY A 42 -7.32 -10.14 -6.87
N ARG A 43 -8.35 -9.43 -7.35
CA ARG A 43 -8.37 -8.84 -8.70
C ARG A 43 -7.87 -7.41 -8.67
N TYR A 44 -7.03 -7.05 -9.63
CA TYR A 44 -6.62 -5.66 -9.83
C TYR A 44 -7.83 -4.81 -10.20
N MET A 45 -7.94 -3.63 -9.58
CA MET A 45 -9.00 -2.68 -9.88
C MET A 45 -8.46 -1.40 -10.49
N ARG A 46 -7.47 -0.77 -9.83
CA ARG A 46 -6.84 0.47 -10.30
C ARG A 46 -5.54 0.76 -9.56
N THR A 47 -4.69 1.54 -10.20
CA THR A 47 -3.50 2.18 -9.62
C THR A 47 -3.79 3.66 -9.39
N ILE A 48 -3.38 4.20 -8.25
CA ILE A 48 -3.49 5.61 -7.88
C ILE A 48 -2.08 6.17 -7.69
N THR A 49 -1.76 7.19 -8.47
CA THR A 49 -0.50 7.91 -8.44
C THR A 49 -0.63 9.33 -7.90
N GLU A 50 -1.82 9.93 -7.98
CA GLU A 50 -2.03 11.29 -7.47
C GLU A 50 -2.02 11.30 -5.94
N PRO A 51 -1.19 12.16 -5.31
CA PRO A 51 -1.21 12.35 -3.87
C PRO A 51 -2.52 12.99 -3.44
N GLY A 52 -2.97 12.66 -2.23
CA GLY A 52 -4.18 13.22 -1.65
C GLY A 52 -5.04 12.20 -0.93
N LEU A 53 -6.29 12.60 -0.66
CA LEU A 53 -7.26 11.78 0.04
C LEU A 53 -8.06 10.95 -0.97
N HIS A 54 -8.11 9.64 -0.73
CA HIS A 54 -8.79 8.69 -1.59
C HIS A 54 -9.74 7.80 -0.78
N PHE A 55 -10.75 7.27 -1.48
CA PHE A 55 -11.73 6.37 -0.92
C PHE A 55 -11.51 4.93 -1.41
N LYS A 56 -11.67 3.99 -0.47
CA LYS A 56 -11.76 2.55 -0.72
C LYS A 56 -13.02 1.99 -0.05
N LEU A 57 -13.52 0.89 -0.60
CA LEU A 57 -14.55 0.10 0.07
C LEU A 57 -13.90 -0.68 1.22
N PRO A 58 -14.29 -0.43 2.49
CA PRO A 58 -13.77 -1.22 3.60
C PRO A 58 -14.19 -2.70 3.42
N LEU A 59 -13.38 -3.62 3.97
CA LEU A 59 -13.56 -5.09 3.93
C LEU A 59 -13.35 -5.78 2.58
N ILE A 60 -13.68 -5.16 1.45
CA ILE A 60 -13.58 -5.81 0.12
C ILE A 60 -12.32 -5.39 -0.63
N GLN A 61 -11.90 -4.12 -0.47
CA GLN A 61 -10.74 -3.56 -1.18
C GLN A 61 -9.51 -3.47 -0.27
N THR A 62 -8.38 -3.92 -0.81
CA THR A 62 -7.07 -3.87 -0.17
C THR A 62 -6.17 -2.86 -0.88
N VAL A 63 -5.42 -2.10 -0.10
CA VAL A 63 -4.53 -1.03 -0.53
C VAL A 63 -3.09 -1.52 -0.39
N HIS A 64 -2.40 -1.66 -1.50
CA HIS A 64 -0.97 -1.99 -1.54
C HIS A 64 -0.19 -0.72 -1.87
N ARG A 65 0.75 -0.34 -1.00
CA ARG A 65 1.57 0.86 -1.17
C ARG A 65 2.94 0.48 -1.69
N PHE A 66 3.44 1.26 -2.65
CA PHE A 66 4.76 1.08 -3.26
C PHE A 66 5.50 2.41 -3.30
N GLU A 67 6.82 2.36 -3.23
CA GLU A 67 7.65 3.54 -3.44
C GLU A 67 7.58 4.00 -4.91
N ARG A 68 7.46 5.32 -5.10
CA ARG A 68 7.57 5.97 -6.41
C ARG A 68 8.96 6.58 -6.64
N ARG A 69 9.78 6.65 -5.60
CA ARG A 69 11.12 7.23 -5.62
C ARG A 69 12.14 6.28 -6.25
N VAL A 70 13.32 6.82 -6.53
CA VAL A 70 14.48 6.02 -6.92
C VAL A 70 15.03 5.32 -5.68
N LEU A 71 15.03 4.00 -5.74
CA LEU A 71 15.58 3.09 -4.75
C LEU A 71 17.01 2.72 -5.14
N VAL A 72 17.83 2.40 -4.14
CA VAL A 72 19.19 1.91 -4.33
C VAL A 72 19.22 0.45 -3.90
N SER A 73 19.73 -0.42 -4.76
CA SER A 73 20.09 -1.78 -4.42
C SER A 73 21.61 -1.89 -4.43
N ASP A 74 22.16 -2.33 -3.32
CA ASP A 74 23.60 -2.57 -3.18
C ASP A 74 23.91 -4.03 -3.49
N ALA A 75 24.97 -4.29 -4.23
CA ALA A 75 25.44 -5.64 -4.52
C ALA A 75 26.76 -5.86 -3.78
N PRO A 76 26.95 -7.02 -3.13
CA PRO A 76 28.21 -7.29 -2.45
C PRO A 76 29.36 -7.24 -3.47
N PRO A 77 30.54 -6.72 -3.08
CA PRO A 77 31.69 -6.65 -3.98
C PRO A 77 32.03 -8.01 -4.56
N ALA A 78 32.21 -8.06 -5.88
CA ALA A 78 32.49 -9.29 -6.60
C ALA A 78 33.76 -9.16 -7.45
N GLU A 79 34.46 -10.28 -7.60
CA GLU A 79 35.63 -10.36 -8.46
C GLU A 79 35.24 -10.63 -9.91
N TYR A 80 35.71 -9.78 -10.82
CA TYR A 80 35.53 -9.92 -12.25
C TYR A 80 36.89 -10.07 -12.94
N LEU A 81 36.94 -10.93 -13.95
CA LEU A 81 38.11 -11.08 -14.81
C LEU A 81 37.92 -10.22 -16.06
N THR A 82 38.87 -9.32 -16.31
CA THR A 82 38.91 -8.49 -17.52
C THR A 82 39.38 -9.29 -18.73
N LEU A 83 39.19 -8.73 -19.94
CA LEU A 83 39.66 -9.36 -21.19
C LEU A 83 41.18 -9.56 -21.22
N ASP A 84 41.96 -8.71 -20.54
CA ASP A 84 43.40 -8.84 -20.37
C ASP A 84 43.80 -9.74 -19.18
N LYS A 85 42.85 -10.53 -18.64
CA LYS A 85 43.05 -11.50 -17.55
C LYS A 85 43.50 -10.88 -16.22
N LYS A 86 43.15 -9.62 -15.95
CA LYS A 86 43.35 -9.01 -14.63
C LYS A 86 42.11 -9.22 -13.78
N ARG A 87 42.34 -9.45 -12.49
CA ARG A 87 41.27 -9.60 -11.49
C ARG A 87 40.99 -8.24 -10.89
N LEU A 88 39.73 -7.80 -10.97
CA LEU A 88 39.25 -6.57 -10.37
C LEU A 88 38.17 -6.92 -9.34
N VAL A 89 38.24 -6.30 -8.17
CA VAL A 89 37.13 -6.29 -7.20
C VAL A 89 36.27 -5.09 -7.57
N VAL A 90 35.04 -5.33 -7.98
CA VAL A 90 34.11 -4.28 -8.38
C VAL A 90 33.02 -4.19 -7.32
N ASP A 91 32.85 -2.98 -6.81
CA ASP A 91 31.71 -2.58 -5.99
C ASP A 91 30.69 -1.89 -6.91
N SER A 92 29.47 -2.44 -6.96
CA SER A 92 28.44 -1.97 -7.88
C SER A 92 27.12 -1.80 -7.15
N TYR A 93 26.52 -0.63 -7.32
CA TYR A 93 25.17 -0.36 -6.85
C TYR A 93 24.27 -0.02 -8.03
N THR A 94 23.01 -0.43 -7.94
CA THR A 94 21.99 -0.17 -8.96
C THR A 94 20.94 0.77 -8.41
N ARG A 95 20.61 1.81 -9.18
CA ARG A 95 19.48 2.69 -8.90
C ARG A 95 18.31 2.33 -9.80
N TRP A 96 17.15 2.09 -9.20
CA TRP A 96 15.97 1.68 -9.92
C TRP A 96 14.73 2.34 -9.32
N ARG A 97 13.63 2.37 -10.07
CA ARG A 97 12.34 2.86 -9.59
C ARG A 97 11.25 1.98 -10.15
N ILE A 98 10.15 1.83 -9.42
CA ILE A 98 8.98 1.11 -9.91
C ILE A 98 8.27 2.00 -10.93
N ALA A 99 8.35 1.64 -12.20
CA ALA A 99 7.73 2.39 -13.30
C ALA A 99 6.23 2.12 -13.39
N ASP A 100 5.84 0.84 -13.31
CA ASP A 100 4.45 0.38 -13.21
C ASP A 100 4.41 -0.72 -12.13
N PRO A 101 3.61 -0.59 -11.06
CA PRO A 101 3.56 -1.59 -10.00
C PRO A 101 2.72 -2.84 -10.37
N LEU A 102 2.03 -2.86 -11.51
CA LEU A 102 1.24 -4.00 -11.96
C LEU A 102 2.02 -4.98 -12.86
N GLN A 103 3.13 -4.53 -13.46
CA GLN A 103 3.96 -5.28 -14.42
C GLN A 103 5.33 -5.61 -13.82
#